data_AF-A0A914JYR0-F1
#
_entry.id   AF-A0A914JYR0-F1
#
_cell.length_a   1.000
_cell.length_b   1.000
_cell.length_c   1.000
_cell.angle_alpha   90.00
_cell.angle_beta   90.00
_cell.angle_gamma   90.00
#
_symmetry.space_group_name_H-M   'P 1'
#
loop_
_entity.id
_entity.type
_entity.pdbx_description
1 polymer ?
#
loop_
_entity_poly.entity_id
_entity_poly.type
_entity_poly.pdbx_seq_one_letter_code
_entity_poly.pdbx_strand_id
1 'polypeptide(L)'
;MFAVIALMTGNVEQRIRSDHNLTSDGFTGSLEDNESVQIIATLTFAIGLVLAAMALLQVHFVSAYLSDELIGGFTTGAAYHVMWSQIPKIFALKLPKQNGLFVLFKIIYDFFKNIEDTNFWSLTISVCCMIFLYLGKTFLNPFVSKYCPIPIPLELIVVIVTTVLSNLMEFHDKHNVAVVGKIPTGFPLPSLPKLDKLHLMFPDAIVIAVVIYAVSFSVAKLFAKKHKYKLNPAQEIRAISTVQILSAFMLCHPASASLSRSTINSQLGVHSQSGIFRNHVVVDPLDWTIGQEFANVCVGIDYSGCFTNNAFSSDTVEIIMENFEIRF
;
A
#
# COMPACT_ATOMS: atom_id res chain seq x y z
N MET A 1 -1.50 -3.33 -2.61
CA MET A 1 -2.57 -2.39 -2.17
C MET A 1 -2.32 -1.02 -2.79
N PHE A 2 -3.36 -0.31 -3.26
CA PHE A 2 -3.18 1.03 -3.82
C PHE A 2 -2.85 2.07 -2.73
N ALA A 3 -1.80 2.86 -2.92
CA ALA A 3 -1.24 3.78 -1.94
C ALA A 3 -2.24 4.84 -1.45
N VAL A 4 -3.14 5.30 -2.33
CA VAL A 4 -4.22 6.23 -1.91
C VAL A 4 -5.18 5.56 -0.94
N ILE A 5 -5.54 4.30 -1.17
CA ILE A 5 -6.43 3.54 -0.27
C ILE A 5 -5.73 3.33 1.07
N ALA A 6 -4.41 3.08 1.07
CA ALA A 6 -3.61 2.97 2.29
C ALA A 6 -3.67 4.25 3.13
N LEU A 7 -3.45 5.41 2.49
CA LEU A 7 -3.55 6.71 3.15
C LEU A 7 -4.96 6.98 3.69
N MET A 8 -6.01 6.69 2.91
CA MET A 8 -7.39 6.90 3.35
C MET A 8 -7.75 6.02 4.55
N THR A 9 -7.36 4.75 4.54
CA THR A 9 -7.61 3.80 5.63
C THR A 9 -6.85 4.22 6.89
N GLY A 10 -5.57 4.61 6.74
CA GLY A 10 -4.75 5.08 7.87
C GLY A 10 -5.28 6.36 8.51
N ASN A 11 -5.88 7.27 7.74
CA ASN A 11 -6.53 8.46 8.27
C ASN A 11 -7.76 8.12 9.12
N VAL A 12 -8.56 7.12 8.69
CA VAL A 12 -9.71 6.65 9.46
C VAL A 12 -9.26 5.98 10.75
N GLU A 13 -8.26 5.10 10.67
CA GLU A 13 -7.67 4.44 11.83
C GLU A 13 -7.19 5.46 12.86
N GLN A 14 -6.41 6.46 12.44
CA GLN A 14 -5.91 7.51 13.32
C GLN A 14 -7.02 8.32 13.96
N ARG A 15 -8.06 8.67 13.19
CA ARG A 15 -9.20 9.41 13.73
C ARG A 15 -9.93 8.62 14.81
N ILE A 16 -10.18 7.33 14.59
CA ILE A 16 -10.82 6.45 15.57
C ILE A 16 -9.92 6.26 16.80
N ARG A 17 -8.60 6.18 16.61
CA ARG A 17 -7.62 6.09 17.70
C ARG A 17 -7.57 7.37 18.53
N SER A 18 -7.60 8.54 17.90
CA SER A 18 -7.64 9.83 18.60
C SER A 18 -8.89 9.97 19.47
N ASP A 19 -10.04 9.49 18.98
CA ASP A 19 -11.29 9.47 19.74
C ASP A 19 -11.23 8.53 20.97
N HIS A 20 -10.55 7.38 20.82
CA HIS A 20 -10.34 6.43 21.92
C HIS A 20 -9.37 6.95 23.00
N ASN A 21 -8.31 7.66 22.59
CA ASN A 21 -7.36 8.24 23.54
C ASN A 21 -7.97 9.40 24.35
N LEU A 22 -9.02 10.06 23.85
CA LEU A 22 -9.77 11.05 24.63
C LEU A 22 -10.64 10.41 25.73
N THR A 23 -10.95 9.11 25.63
CA THR A 23 -11.86 8.41 26.55
C THR A 23 -11.15 7.52 27.55
N SER A 24 -9.87 7.19 27.34
CA SER A 24 -9.09 6.32 28.22
C SER A 24 -7.99 7.08 28.97
N ASP A 25 -8.18 7.31 30.27
CA ASP A 25 -7.18 7.87 31.18
C ASP A 25 -6.02 6.86 31.38
N GLY A 26 -4.82 7.16 30.87
CA GLY A 26 -3.55 6.87 31.53
C GLY A 26 -2.96 5.44 31.61
N PHE A 27 -3.27 4.47 30.72
CA PHE A 27 -2.53 3.20 30.68
C PHE A 27 -2.21 2.74 29.25
N THR A 28 -1.03 3.08 28.73
CA THR A 28 -0.63 2.80 27.34
C THR A 28 0.79 2.23 27.28
N GLY A 29 0.98 1.18 26.48
CA GLY A 29 2.33 0.68 26.18
C GLY A 29 2.43 -0.63 25.40
N SER A 30 1.44 -1.53 25.43
CA SER A 30 1.57 -2.85 24.77
C SER A 30 0.30 -3.43 24.14
N LEU A 31 -0.86 -2.81 24.35
CA LEU A 31 -2.14 -3.19 23.72
C LEU A 31 -2.43 -2.45 22.41
N GLU A 32 -1.54 -1.55 22.01
CA GLU A 32 -1.78 -0.52 21.00
C GLU A 32 -1.81 -1.02 19.54
N ASP A 33 -1.00 -2.02 19.19
CA ASP A 33 -0.89 -2.47 17.79
C ASP A 33 -2.01 -3.43 17.38
N ASN A 34 -2.48 -4.24 18.34
CA ASN A 34 -3.58 -5.19 18.11
C ASN A 34 -4.91 -4.46 17.91
N GLU A 35 -5.10 -3.30 18.55
CA GLU A 35 -6.31 -2.50 18.36
C GLU A 35 -6.36 -1.89 16.96
N SER A 36 -5.24 -1.35 16.47
CA SER A 36 -5.14 -0.79 15.12
C SER A 36 -5.51 -1.80 14.02
N VAL A 37 -5.01 -3.03 14.12
CA VAL A 37 -5.35 -4.10 13.16
C VAL A 37 -6.83 -4.48 13.22
N GLN A 38 -7.44 -4.48 14.41
CA GLN A 38 -8.87 -4.73 14.54
C GLN A 38 -9.73 -3.59 13.97
N ILE A 39 -9.31 -2.33 14.14
CA ILE A 39 -9.98 -1.17 13.54
C ILE A 39 -9.94 -1.29 12.02
N ILE A 40 -8.77 -1.57 11.44
CA ILE A 40 -8.58 -1.76 10.00
C ILE A 40 -9.45 -2.92 9.50
N ALA A 41 -9.43 -4.08 10.15
CA ALA A 41 -10.25 -5.23 9.77
C ALA A 41 -11.75 -4.91 9.77
N THR A 42 -12.21 -4.14 10.75
CA THR A 42 -13.60 -3.66 10.84
C THR A 42 -13.95 -2.70 9.70
N LEU A 43 -13.04 -1.80 9.35
CA LEU A 43 -13.19 -0.90 8.20
C LEU A 43 -13.26 -1.70 6.88
N THR A 44 -12.37 -2.67 6.70
CA THR A 44 -12.35 -3.57 5.54
C THR A 44 -13.68 -4.30 5.40
N PHE A 45 -14.25 -4.78 6.51
CA PHE A 45 -15.56 -5.42 6.53
C PHE A 45 -16.67 -4.47 6.11
N ALA A 46 -16.69 -3.24 6.66
CA ALA A 46 -17.68 -2.21 6.30
C ALA A 46 -17.59 -1.83 4.81
N ILE A 47 -16.39 -1.68 4.26
CA ILE A 47 -16.14 -1.46 2.83
C ILE A 47 -16.72 -2.61 2.00
N GLY A 48 -16.49 -3.86 2.42
CA GLY A 48 -17.03 -5.04 1.76
C GLY A 48 -18.56 -5.07 1.75
N LEU A 49 -19.20 -4.69 2.86
CA LEU A 49 -20.66 -4.56 2.94
C LEU A 49 -21.21 -3.47 2.01
N VAL A 50 -20.57 -2.31 1.93
CA VAL A 50 -20.98 -1.24 1.01
C VAL A 50 -20.84 -1.70 -0.44
N LEU A 51 -19.72 -2.33 -0.81
CA LEU A 51 -19.52 -2.87 -2.16
C LEU A 51 -20.53 -3.96 -2.49
N ALA A 52 -20.87 -4.83 -1.53
CA ALA A 52 -21.91 -5.83 -1.69
C ALA A 52 -23.28 -5.19 -1.89
N ALA A 53 -23.63 -4.15 -1.12
CA ALA A 53 -24.86 -3.39 -1.31
C ALA A 53 -24.92 -2.72 -2.69
N MET A 54 -23.83 -2.10 -3.14
CA MET A 54 -23.74 -1.53 -4.49
C MET A 54 -23.89 -2.59 -5.58
N ALA A 55 -23.34 -3.79 -5.38
CA ALA A 55 -23.48 -4.92 -6.30
C ALA A 55 -24.93 -5.44 -6.36
N LEU A 56 -25.61 -5.53 -5.21
CA LEU A 56 -27.01 -5.96 -5.11
C LEU A 56 -27.97 -4.94 -5.74
N LEU A 57 -27.73 -3.65 -5.50
CA LEU A 57 -28.48 -2.54 -6.10
C LEU A 57 -28.14 -2.31 -7.58
N GLN A 58 -27.27 -3.14 -8.18
CA GLN A 58 -26.87 -3.07 -9.58
C GLN A 58 -26.28 -1.70 -9.99
N VAL A 59 -25.61 -1.01 -9.06
CA VAL A 59 -25.01 0.32 -9.27
C VAL A 59 -23.79 0.25 -10.22
N HIS A 60 -23.40 -0.94 -10.66
CA HIS A 60 -22.37 -1.16 -11.68
C HIS A 60 -22.69 -0.53 -13.05
N PHE A 61 -23.87 0.05 -13.27
CA PHE A 61 -24.10 0.90 -14.44
C PHE A 61 -23.21 2.16 -14.42
N VAL A 62 -22.83 2.66 -13.23
CA VAL A 62 -21.99 3.86 -13.07
C VAL A 62 -20.61 3.66 -13.71
N SER A 63 -20.08 2.44 -13.70
CA SER A 63 -18.80 2.14 -14.40
C SER A 63 -18.84 2.28 -15.91
N ALA A 64 -20.02 2.27 -16.54
CA ALA A 64 -20.14 2.59 -17.96
C ALA A 64 -19.87 4.08 -18.25
N TYR A 65 -20.04 4.95 -17.24
CA TYR A 65 -19.81 6.39 -17.34
C TYR A 65 -18.42 6.83 -16.88
N LEU A 66 -17.58 5.91 -16.38
CA LEU A 66 -16.16 6.19 -16.15
C LEU A 66 -15.43 6.29 -17.50
N SER A 67 -15.33 7.52 -18.00
CA SER A 67 -14.60 7.86 -19.21
C SER A 67 -13.10 7.63 -19.02
N ASP A 68 -12.36 7.44 -20.12
CA ASP A 68 -10.91 7.24 -20.06
C ASP A 68 -10.21 8.49 -19.47
N GLU A 69 -10.81 9.67 -19.64
CA GLU A 69 -10.33 10.95 -19.13
C GLU A 69 -10.47 11.07 -17.60
N LEU A 70 -11.58 10.59 -17.02
CA LEU A 70 -11.76 10.57 -15.57
C LEU A 70 -10.69 9.69 -14.89
N ILE A 71 -10.39 8.54 -15.50
CA ILE A 71 -9.37 7.61 -15.02
C ILE A 71 -7.98 8.25 -15.09
N GLY A 72 -7.66 8.92 -16.20
CA GLY A 72 -6.42 9.67 -16.37
C GLY A 72 -6.25 10.79 -15.34
N GLY A 73 -7.30 11.58 -15.09
CA GLY A 73 -7.30 12.64 -14.09
C GLY A 73 -7.15 12.11 -12.66
N PHE A 74 -7.90 11.06 -12.30
CA PHE A 74 -7.83 10.43 -10.99
C PHE A 74 -6.45 9.83 -10.71
N THR A 75 -5.89 9.08 -11.66
CA THR A 75 -4.55 8.45 -11.50
C THR A 75 -3.44 9.50 -11.38
N THR A 76 -3.50 10.59 -12.15
CA THR A 76 -2.55 11.70 -12.05
C THR A 76 -2.66 12.41 -10.70
N GLY A 77 -3.88 12.74 -10.25
CA GLY A 77 -4.10 13.37 -8.94
C GLY A 77 -3.66 12.48 -7.77
N ALA A 78 -3.98 11.18 -7.84
CA ALA A 78 -3.49 10.17 -6.91
C ALA A 78 -1.96 10.13 -6.85
N ALA A 79 -1.29 10.10 -8.01
CA ALA A 79 0.17 10.12 -8.09
C ALA A 79 0.78 11.34 -7.41
N TYR A 80 0.28 12.55 -7.68
CA TYR A 80 0.75 13.77 -7.02
C TYR A 80 0.54 13.73 -5.50
N HIS A 81 -0.62 13.22 -5.05
CA HIS A 81 -0.93 13.09 -3.63
C HIS A 81 0.02 12.11 -2.93
N VAL A 82 0.25 10.94 -3.53
CA VAL A 82 1.15 9.93 -2.97
C VAL A 82 2.58 10.46 -3.00
N MET A 83 3.05 11.07 -4.10
CA MET A 83 4.37 11.70 -4.19
C MET A 83 4.62 12.66 -3.02
N TRP A 84 3.71 13.60 -2.77
CA TRP A 84 3.85 14.54 -1.65
C TRP A 84 3.78 13.90 -0.27
N SER A 85 3.01 12.82 -0.12
CA SER A 85 2.95 12.07 1.15
C SER A 85 4.24 11.31 1.48
N GLN A 86 5.09 11.01 0.48
CA GLN A 86 6.35 10.30 0.70
C GLN A 86 7.55 11.24 0.87
N ILE A 87 7.49 12.49 0.37
CA ILE A 87 8.60 13.45 0.47
C ILE A 87 9.11 13.60 1.91
N PRO A 88 8.29 13.89 2.94
CA PRO A 88 8.80 14.02 4.31
C PRO A 88 9.51 12.77 4.83
N LYS A 89 9.11 11.59 4.34
CA LYS A 89 9.71 10.33 4.72
C LYS A 89 11.08 10.11 4.07
N ILE A 90 11.34 10.64 2.87
CA ILE A 90 12.68 10.62 2.26
C ILE A 90 13.68 11.44 3.10
N PHE A 91 13.19 12.54 3.69
CA PHE A 91 13.97 13.42 4.56
C PHE A 91 14.05 12.93 6.02
N ALA A 92 13.43 11.79 6.34
CA ALA A 92 13.31 11.26 7.71
C ALA A 92 12.77 12.26 8.74
N LEU A 93 11.88 13.16 8.31
CA LEU A 93 11.29 14.16 9.19
C LEU A 93 10.17 13.51 10.02
N LYS A 94 10.27 13.65 11.35
CA LYS A 94 9.22 13.26 12.29
C LYS A 94 8.14 14.33 12.33
N LEU A 95 7.29 14.37 11.30
CA LEU A 95 6.19 15.32 11.25
C LEU A 95 5.00 14.84 12.12
N PRO A 96 4.29 15.76 12.79
CA PRO A 96 3.03 15.43 13.44
C PRO A 96 2.04 14.91 12.39
N LYS A 97 1.31 13.84 12.74
CA LYS A 97 0.29 13.24 11.87
C LYS A 97 -0.85 14.26 11.65
N GLN A 98 -1.04 14.70 10.41
CA GLN A 98 -2.01 15.73 10.03
C GLN A 98 -3.34 15.12 9.57
N ASN A 99 -4.46 15.57 10.16
CA ASN A 99 -5.82 15.16 9.81
C ASN A 99 -6.68 16.35 9.30
N GLY A 100 -7.74 16.04 8.54
CA GLY A 100 -8.79 17.00 8.15
C GLY A 100 -8.83 17.39 6.66
N LEU A 101 -9.57 18.44 6.31
CA LEU A 101 -9.55 18.97 4.92
C LEU A 101 -8.16 19.59 4.62
N PHE A 102 -7.75 19.52 3.35
CA PHE A 102 -6.48 20.08 2.86
C PHE A 102 -5.21 19.48 3.49
N VAL A 103 -5.23 18.18 3.86
CA VAL A 103 -4.06 17.46 4.43
C VAL A 103 -2.80 17.69 3.61
N LEU A 104 -2.90 17.61 2.27
CA LEU A 104 -1.75 17.79 1.39
C LEU A 104 -1.08 19.15 1.59
N PHE A 105 -1.85 20.25 1.68
CA PHE A 105 -1.28 21.58 1.92
C PHE A 105 -0.64 21.70 3.31
N LYS A 106 -1.21 21.03 4.32
CA LYS A 106 -0.59 20.97 5.65
C LYS A 106 0.73 20.21 5.64
N ILE A 107 0.79 19.07 4.95
CA ILE A 107 2.02 18.29 4.78
C ILE A 107 3.10 19.13 4.09
N ILE A 108 2.73 19.87 3.03
CA ILE A 108 3.65 20.78 2.34
C ILE A 108 4.17 21.86 3.29
N TYR A 109 3.27 22.51 4.02
CA TYR A 109 3.63 23.57 4.95
C TYR A 109 4.56 23.07 6.06
N ASP A 110 4.23 21.94 6.68
CA ASP A 110 5.04 21.32 7.73
C ASP A 110 6.39 20.83 7.22
N PHE A 111 6.45 20.35 5.97
CA PHE A 111 7.71 19.98 5.32
C PHE A 111 8.65 21.18 5.21
N PHE A 112 8.17 22.31 4.67
CA PHE A 112 9.00 23.51 4.55
C PHE A 112 9.39 24.11 5.90
N LYS A 113 8.53 23.96 6.92
CA LYS A 113 8.80 24.46 8.26
C LYS A 113 9.88 23.67 8.99
N ASN A 114 9.94 22.36 8.81
CA ASN A 114 10.86 21.48 9.55
C ASN A 114 12.02 20.97 8.69
N ILE A 115 12.33 21.64 7.56
CA ILE A 115 13.37 21.18 6.62
C ILE A 115 14.77 21.15 7.26
N GLU A 116 15.01 21.96 8.28
CA GLU A 116 16.29 22.05 9.00
C GLU A 116 16.56 20.82 9.89
N ASP A 117 15.51 20.12 10.35
CA ASP A 117 15.63 18.93 11.24
C ASP A 117 15.89 17.62 10.47
N THR A 118 16.33 17.72 9.22
CA THR A 118 16.54 16.57 8.32
C THR A 118 17.72 15.71 8.78
N ASN A 119 17.52 14.37 8.83
CA ASN A 119 18.64 13.45 9.03
C ASN A 119 19.42 13.26 7.72
N PHE A 120 20.64 13.80 7.67
CA PHE A 120 21.52 13.76 6.51
C PHE A 120 21.83 12.33 6.02
N TRP A 121 21.97 11.36 6.94
CA TRP A 121 22.29 9.98 6.58
C TRP A 121 21.13 9.29 5.87
N SER A 122 19.91 9.48 6.35
CA SER A 122 18.70 8.96 5.72
C SER A 122 18.50 9.53 4.31
N LEU A 123 18.72 10.84 4.17
CA LEU A 123 18.61 11.52 2.88
C LEU A 123 19.62 10.96 1.88
N THR A 124 20.87 10.78 2.28
CA THR A 124 21.93 10.21 1.44
C THR A 124 21.57 8.80 0.96
N ILE A 125 21.12 7.92 1.88
CA ILE A 125 20.72 6.55 1.54
C ILE A 125 19.55 6.56 0.54
N SER A 126 18.55 7.41 0.78
CA SER A 126 17.36 7.50 -0.07
C SER A 126 17.67 8.04 -1.48
N VAL A 127 18.55 9.04 -1.59
CA VAL A 127 19.02 9.56 -2.89
C VAL A 127 19.87 8.53 -3.63
N CYS A 128 20.80 7.85 -2.96
CA CYS A 128 21.59 6.78 -3.56
C CYS A 128 20.70 5.63 -4.07
N CYS A 129 19.71 5.22 -3.28
CA CYS A 129 18.72 4.23 -3.66
C CYS A 129 17.93 4.66 -4.90
N MET A 130 17.48 5.92 -4.94
CA MET A 130 16.75 6.48 -6.09
C MET A 130 17.58 6.47 -7.37
N ILE A 131 18.85 6.91 -7.28
CA ILE A 131 19.79 6.91 -8.41
C ILE A 131 20.04 5.48 -8.88
N PHE A 132 20.28 4.54 -7.96
CA PHE A 132 20.50 3.13 -8.32
C PHE A 132 19.30 2.53 -9.04
N LEU A 133 18.08 2.73 -8.54
CA LEU A 133 16.86 2.24 -9.18
C LEU A 133 16.64 2.87 -10.56
N TYR A 134 16.85 4.18 -10.68
CA TYR A 134 16.73 4.90 -11.95
C TYR A 134 17.75 4.38 -12.99
N LEU A 135 19.02 4.25 -12.60
CA LEU A 135 20.07 3.71 -13.47
C LEU A 135 19.84 2.24 -13.81
N GLY A 136 19.39 1.44 -12.83
CA GLY A 136 19.04 0.04 -13.04
C GLY A 136 17.93 -0.13 -14.06
N LYS A 137 16.84 0.64 -13.96
CA LYS A 137 15.74 0.60 -14.92
C LYS A 137 16.14 1.14 -16.29
N THR A 138 16.94 2.21 -16.35
CA THR A 138 17.30 2.88 -17.61
C THR A 138 18.38 2.14 -18.39
N PHE A 139 19.41 1.60 -17.72
CA PHE A 139 20.57 0.98 -18.38
C PHE A 139 20.56 -0.55 -18.28
N LEU A 140 20.23 -1.10 -17.11
CA LEU A 140 20.32 -2.55 -16.88
C LEU A 140 19.16 -3.29 -17.56
N ASN A 141 17.94 -2.75 -17.46
CA ASN A 141 16.75 -3.38 -18.02
C ASN A 141 16.82 -3.59 -19.55
N PRO A 142 17.18 -2.58 -20.39
CA PRO A 142 17.30 -2.81 -21.83
C PRO A 142 18.49 -3.71 -22.19
N PHE A 143 19.56 -3.70 -21.41
CA PHE A 143 20.73 -4.55 -21.66
C PHE A 143 20.42 -6.02 -21.35
N VAL A 144 19.74 -6.29 -20.24
CA VAL A 144 19.39 -7.65 -19.80
C VAL A 144 18.18 -8.20 -20.55
N SER A 145 17.23 -7.36 -20.96
CA SER A 145 16.13 -7.76 -21.85
C SER A 145 16.63 -8.40 -23.15
N LYS A 146 17.85 -8.05 -23.60
CA LYS A 146 18.50 -8.69 -24.75
C LYS A 146 18.91 -10.14 -24.52
N TYR A 147 19.16 -10.55 -23.27
CA TYR A 147 19.67 -11.88 -22.90
C TYR A 147 18.66 -12.73 -22.10
N CYS A 148 17.72 -12.11 -21.38
CA CYS A 148 16.72 -12.80 -20.57
C CYS A 148 15.34 -12.13 -20.76
N PRO A 149 14.27 -12.91 -21.05
CA PRO A 149 12.92 -12.38 -21.21
C PRO A 149 12.21 -12.05 -19.88
N ILE A 150 12.87 -12.27 -18.74
CA ILE A 150 12.30 -12.08 -17.40
C ILE A 150 12.71 -10.69 -16.87
N PRO A 151 11.78 -9.84 -16.43
CA PRO A 151 12.12 -8.56 -15.80
C PRO A 151 12.87 -8.81 -14.50
N ILE A 152 14.02 -8.14 -14.32
CA ILE A 152 14.84 -8.28 -13.11
C ILE A 152 14.15 -7.53 -11.96
N PRO A 153 13.97 -8.17 -10.78
CA PRO A 153 13.45 -7.51 -9.59
C PRO A 153 14.54 -6.62 -8.95
N LEU A 154 14.83 -5.49 -9.59
CA LEU A 154 15.83 -4.52 -9.12
C LEU A 154 15.47 -3.97 -7.73
N GLU A 155 14.18 -3.81 -7.43
CA GLU A 155 13.75 -3.35 -6.10
C GLU A 155 14.15 -4.33 -5.00
N LEU A 156 13.99 -5.64 -5.23
CA LEU A 156 14.38 -6.67 -4.25
C LEU A 156 15.89 -6.65 -4.00
N ILE A 157 16.69 -6.52 -5.05
CA ILE A 157 18.16 -6.45 -4.95
C ILE A 157 18.57 -5.24 -4.10
N VAL A 158 17.95 -4.09 -4.32
CA VAL A 158 18.22 -2.87 -3.53
C VAL A 158 17.92 -3.09 -2.06
N VAL A 159 16.75 -3.65 -1.74
CA VAL A 159 16.37 -3.89 -0.34
C VAL A 159 17.38 -4.85 0.33
N ILE A 160 17.79 -5.92 -0.35
CA ILE A 160 18.80 -6.85 0.19
C ILE A 160 20.13 -6.12 0.45
N VAL A 161 20.62 -5.36 -0.54
CA VAL A 161 21.90 -4.62 -0.42
C VAL A 161 21.84 -3.58 0.70
N THR A 162 20.77 -2.80 0.81
CA THR A 162 20.62 -1.79 1.86
C THR A 162 20.46 -2.43 3.24
N THR A 163 19.82 -3.60 3.34
CA THR A 163 19.72 -4.36 4.61
C THR A 163 21.09 -4.84 5.08
N VAL A 164 21.89 -5.42 4.17
CA VAL A 164 23.24 -5.87 4.49
C VAL A 164 24.12 -4.70 4.91
N LEU A 165 24.07 -3.58 4.18
CA LEU A 165 24.80 -2.36 4.53
C LEU A 165 24.33 -1.77 5.87
N SER A 166 23.03 -1.83 6.15
CA SER A 166 22.44 -1.40 7.41
C SER A 166 22.99 -2.16 8.61
N ASN A 167 23.05 -3.48 8.49
CA ASN A 167 23.55 -4.35 9.54
C ASN A 167 25.06 -4.19 9.75
N LEU A 168 25.83 -4.02 8.68
CA LEU A 168 27.29 -3.84 8.75
C LEU A 168 27.71 -2.49 9.34
N MET A 169 26.95 -1.43 9.07
CA MET A 169 27.28 -0.06 9.49
C MET A 169 26.61 0.37 10.80
N GLU A 170 25.66 -0.42 11.34
CA GLU A 170 24.88 -0.09 12.54
C GLU A 170 24.23 1.31 12.46
N PHE A 171 23.60 1.61 11.31
CA PHE A 171 23.03 2.95 11.05
C PHE A 171 21.94 3.36 12.05
N HIS A 172 21.24 2.39 12.66
CA HIS A 172 20.22 2.68 13.65
C HIS A 172 20.84 3.29 14.93
N ASP A 173 21.84 2.61 15.50
CA ASP A 173 22.43 2.98 16.78
C ASP A 173 23.36 4.20 16.67
N LYS A 174 24.09 4.33 15.55
CA LYS A 174 25.08 5.41 15.36
C LYS A 174 24.52 6.67 14.71
N HIS A 175 23.52 6.52 13.85
CA HIS A 175 23.05 7.61 12.98
C HIS A 175 21.55 7.92 13.12
N ASN A 176 20.87 7.26 14.07
CA ASN A 176 19.45 7.49 14.40
C ASN A 176 18.55 7.47 13.16
N VAL A 177 18.86 6.54 12.25
CA VAL A 177 18.04 6.26 11.06
C VAL A 177 16.91 5.33 11.47
N ALA A 178 15.71 5.59 10.97
CA ALA A 178 14.56 4.72 11.21
C ALA A 178 14.81 3.32 10.61
N VAL A 179 14.33 2.29 11.30
CA VAL A 179 14.37 0.91 10.82
C VAL A 179 12.98 0.31 10.91
N VAL A 180 12.70 -0.70 10.09
CA VAL A 180 11.41 -1.41 10.07
C VAL A 180 11.07 -1.98 11.45
N GLY A 181 12.07 -2.47 12.18
CA GLY A 181 11.89 -3.08 13.49
C GLY A 181 11.43 -4.54 13.37
N LYS A 182 11.00 -5.11 14.49
CA LYS A 182 10.68 -6.53 14.58
C LYS A 182 9.30 -6.82 13.98
N ILE A 183 9.27 -7.62 12.93
CA ILE A 183 8.02 -8.11 12.32
C ILE A 183 7.55 -9.34 13.11
N PRO A 184 6.28 -9.43 13.53
CA PRO A 184 5.77 -10.60 14.23
C PRO A 184 5.81 -11.83 13.31
N THR A 185 6.31 -12.94 13.84
CA THR A 185 6.35 -14.23 13.16
C THR A 185 5.07 -15.01 13.45
N GLY A 186 4.31 -15.36 12.41
CA GLY A 186 3.21 -16.33 12.50
C GLY A 186 2.06 -15.97 11.57
N PHE A 187 1.25 -16.98 11.21
CA PHE A 187 0.00 -16.73 10.51
C PHE A 187 -1.01 -16.12 11.49
N PRO A 188 -1.63 -14.96 11.19
CA PRO A 188 -2.64 -14.40 12.07
C PRO A 188 -3.82 -15.35 12.18
N LEU A 189 -4.27 -15.62 13.41
CA LEU A 189 -5.49 -16.38 13.60
C LEU A 189 -6.68 -15.57 13.03
N PRO A 190 -7.57 -16.21 12.24
CA PRO A 190 -8.77 -15.54 11.78
C PRO A 190 -9.56 -15.02 12.97
N SER A 191 -9.91 -13.73 12.92
CA SER A 191 -10.66 -13.06 13.98
C SER A 191 -11.86 -12.35 13.40
N LEU A 192 -12.94 -12.32 14.17
CA LEU A 192 -14.13 -11.56 13.79
C LEU A 192 -13.87 -10.05 13.96
N PRO A 193 -14.27 -9.22 12.97
CA PRO A 193 -14.22 -7.76 13.12
C PRO A 193 -15.21 -7.29 14.20
N LYS A 194 -14.80 -6.32 15.01
CA LYS A 194 -15.62 -5.78 16.10
C LYS A 194 -16.69 -4.84 15.54
N LEU A 195 -17.96 -5.22 15.63
CA LEU A 195 -19.05 -4.45 15.02
C LEU A 195 -19.44 -3.19 15.82
N ASP A 196 -18.95 -3.04 17.05
CA ASP A 196 -19.37 -1.96 17.96
C ASP A 196 -19.14 -0.56 17.37
N LYS A 197 -17.99 -0.34 16.72
CA LYS A 197 -17.59 0.95 16.12
C LYS A 197 -17.95 1.06 14.62
N LEU A 198 -18.63 0.07 14.04
CA LEU A 198 -18.90 0.02 12.59
C LEU A 198 -19.69 1.24 12.10
N HIS A 199 -20.63 1.72 12.91
CA HIS A 199 -21.48 2.87 12.57
C HIS A 199 -20.69 4.18 12.40
N LEU A 200 -19.61 4.39 13.18
CA LEU A 200 -18.76 5.58 13.04
C LEU A 200 -17.90 5.56 11.78
N MET A 201 -17.60 4.37 11.27
CA MET A 201 -16.70 4.14 10.14
C MET A 201 -17.44 4.03 8.81
N PHE A 202 -18.76 3.88 8.86
CA PHE A 202 -19.61 3.69 7.68
C PHE A 202 -19.51 4.82 6.64
N PRO A 203 -19.49 6.12 7.02
CA PRO A 203 -19.34 7.20 6.05
C PRO A 203 -18.04 7.13 5.27
N ASP A 204 -16.91 6.84 5.94
CA ASP A 204 -15.62 6.69 5.26
C ASP A 204 -15.56 5.42 4.42
N ALA A 205 -16.18 4.33 4.90
CA ALA A 205 -16.28 3.09 4.16
C ALA A 205 -16.97 3.29 2.81
N ILE A 206 -17.98 4.17 2.72
CA ILE A 206 -18.64 4.50 1.44
C ILE A 206 -17.67 5.17 0.48
N VAL A 207 -16.92 6.18 0.94
CA VAL A 207 -15.97 6.91 0.09
C VAL A 207 -14.84 5.97 -0.36
N ILE A 208 -14.28 5.20 0.57
CA ILE A 208 -13.20 4.26 0.30
C ILE A 208 -13.68 3.13 -0.65
N ALA A 209 -14.90 2.62 -0.50
CA ALA A 209 -15.48 1.61 -1.39
C ALA A 209 -15.58 2.12 -2.84
N VAL A 210 -16.06 3.35 -3.05
CA VAL A 210 -16.14 3.95 -4.39
C VAL A 210 -14.75 4.08 -5.00
N VAL A 211 -13.75 4.51 -4.22
CA VAL A 211 -12.36 4.62 -4.69
C VAL A 211 -11.77 3.24 -5.02
N ILE A 212 -11.96 2.24 -4.17
CA ILE A 212 -11.52 0.85 -4.41
C ILE A 212 -12.10 0.30 -5.71
N TYR A 213 -13.40 0.51 -5.93
CA TYR A 213 -14.06 0.08 -7.15
C TYR A 213 -13.52 0.83 -8.37
N ALA A 214 -13.37 2.15 -8.29
CA ALA A 214 -12.85 2.97 -9.38
C ALA A 214 -11.43 2.57 -9.79
N VAL A 215 -10.52 2.39 -8.82
CA VAL A 215 -9.13 1.93 -9.06
C VAL A 215 -9.12 0.55 -9.71
N SER A 216 -9.83 -0.41 -9.11
CA SER A 216 -9.79 -1.80 -9.57
C SER A 216 -10.41 -1.96 -10.95
N PHE A 217 -11.53 -1.27 -11.20
CA PHE A 217 -12.17 -1.24 -12.52
C PHE A 217 -11.28 -0.57 -13.57
N SER A 218 -10.55 0.49 -13.21
CA SER A 218 -9.62 1.18 -14.12
C SER A 218 -8.49 0.28 -14.59
N VAL A 219 -7.88 -0.48 -13.66
CA VAL A 219 -6.84 -1.47 -13.99
C VAL A 219 -7.43 -2.58 -14.86
N ALA A 220 -8.60 -3.10 -14.51
CA ALA A 220 -9.27 -4.13 -15.31
C ALA A 220 -9.59 -3.65 -16.75
N LYS A 221 -10.04 -2.40 -16.91
CA LYS A 221 -10.31 -1.77 -18.21
C LYS A 221 -9.04 -1.59 -19.03
N LEU A 222 -7.92 -1.22 -18.39
CA LEU A 222 -6.61 -1.10 -19.05
C LEU A 222 -6.18 -2.43 -19.69
N PHE A 223 -6.28 -3.54 -18.96
CA PHE A 223 -5.95 -4.87 -19.50
C PHE A 223 -6.98 -5.37 -20.51
N ALA A 224 -8.26 -5.06 -20.34
CA ALA A 224 -9.32 -5.38 -21.31
C ALA A 224 -9.04 -4.72 -22.67
N LYS A 225 -8.61 -3.45 -22.66
CA LYS A 225 -8.22 -2.71 -23.87
C LYS A 225 -6.93 -3.26 -24.48
N LYS A 226 -5.92 -3.58 -23.65
CA LYS A 226 -4.63 -4.13 -24.10
C LYS A 226 -4.77 -5.51 -24.75
N HIS A 227 -5.55 -6.40 -24.15
CA HIS A 227 -5.73 -7.79 -24.59
C HIS A 227 -7.03 -8.04 -25.37
N LYS A 228 -7.79 -6.99 -25.67
CA LYS A 228 -9.02 -7.01 -26.50
C LYS A 228 -10.10 -7.98 -26.01
N TYR A 229 -10.28 -8.12 -24.71
CA TYR A 229 -11.39 -8.89 -24.13
C TYR A 229 -12.52 -7.98 -23.62
N LYS A 230 -13.73 -8.54 -23.46
CA LYS A 230 -14.88 -7.82 -22.89
C LYS A 230 -14.85 -7.90 -21.37
N LEU A 231 -14.96 -6.75 -20.71
CA LEU A 231 -15.05 -6.66 -19.25
C LEU A 231 -16.51 -6.66 -18.80
N ASN A 232 -16.83 -7.42 -17.75
CA ASN A 232 -18.18 -7.43 -17.14
C ASN A 232 -18.15 -6.70 -15.78
N PRO A 233 -18.64 -5.45 -15.70
CA PRO A 233 -18.58 -4.66 -14.46
C PRO A 233 -19.34 -5.30 -13.29
N ALA A 234 -20.45 -5.99 -13.57
CA ALA A 234 -21.24 -6.65 -12.54
C ALA A 234 -20.49 -7.81 -11.88
N GLN A 235 -19.63 -8.50 -12.64
CA GLN A 235 -18.77 -9.55 -12.09
C GLN A 235 -17.61 -8.97 -11.29
N GLU A 236 -16.99 -7.88 -11.77
CA GLU A 236 -15.90 -7.19 -11.06
C GLU A 236 -16.35 -6.70 -9.68
N ILE A 237 -17.50 -6.03 -9.58
CA ILE A 237 -17.99 -5.51 -8.30
C ILE A 237 -18.35 -6.63 -7.31
N ARG A 238 -18.86 -7.78 -7.80
CA ARG A 238 -19.15 -8.96 -6.95
C ARG A 238 -17.87 -9.66 -6.49
N ALA A 239 -16.87 -9.73 -7.34
CA ALA A 239 -15.59 -10.32 -7.00
C ALA A 239 -14.89 -9.49 -5.91
N ILE A 240 -14.79 -8.18 -6.10
CA ILE A 240 -14.11 -7.30 -5.14
C ILE A 240 -14.85 -7.24 -3.80
N SER A 241 -16.18 -7.21 -3.78
CA SER A 241 -16.93 -7.22 -2.51
C SER A 241 -16.67 -8.50 -1.71
N THR A 242 -16.65 -9.66 -2.39
CA THR A 242 -16.36 -10.95 -1.76
C THR A 242 -14.93 -11.00 -1.20
N VAL A 243 -13.96 -10.45 -1.94
CA VAL A 243 -12.56 -10.36 -1.49
C VAL A 243 -12.45 -9.50 -0.23
N GLN A 244 -13.11 -8.34 -0.17
CA GLN A 244 -13.06 -7.46 1.01
C GLN A 244 -13.72 -8.08 2.24
N ILE A 245 -14.86 -8.75 2.06
CA ILE A 245 -15.52 -9.45 3.17
C ILE A 245 -14.62 -10.56 3.70
N LEU A 246 -14.01 -11.36 2.81
CA LEU A 246 -13.15 -12.46 3.20
C LEU A 246 -11.84 -11.99 3.86
N SER A 247 -11.23 -10.92 3.33
CA SER A 247 -9.97 -10.36 3.82
C SER A 247 -10.12 -9.76 5.23
N ALA A 248 -11.29 -9.22 5.56
CA ALA A 248 -11.58 -8.70 6.89
C ALA A 248 -11.47 -9.77 8.00
N PHE A 249 -11.89 -11.02 7.73
CA PHE A 249 -11.76 -12.11 8.72
C PHE A 249 -10.31 -12.55 8.93
N MET A 250 -9.43 -12.25 7.98
CA MET A 250 -7.99 -12.52 8.06
C MET A 250 -7.20 -11.33 8.62
N LEU A 251 -7.89 -10.34 9.21
CA LEU A 251 -7.28 -9.13 9.76
C LEU A 251 -6.46 -8.33 8.73
N CYS A 252 -6.90 -8.38 7.47
CA CYS A 252 -6.18 -7.75 6.36
C CYS A 252 -6.69 -6.34 6.06
N HIS A 253 -5.78 -5.53 5.56
CA HIS A 253 -6.05 -4.19 5.05
C HIS A 253 -6.93 -4.27 3.78
N PRO A 254 -7.71 -3.23 3.42
CA PRO A 254 -8.52 -3.25 2.21
C PRO A 254 -7.70 -3.56 0.96
N ALA A 255 -8.06 -4.61 0.23
CA ALA A 255 -7.38 -5.02 -0.98
C ALA A 255 -7.87 -4.21 -2.20
N SER A 256 -7.00 -4.08 -3.21
CA SER A 256 -7.29 -3.44 -4.49
C SER A 256 -6.47 -4.08 -5.60
N ALA A 257 -6.82 -3.79 -6.86
CA ALA A 257 -5.98 -4.21 -7.99
C ALA A 257 -4.59 -3.54 -7.94
N SER A 258 -3.55 -4.31 -8.26
CA SER A 258 -2.17 -3.86 -8.38
C SER A 258 -1.80 -3.71 -9.85
N LEU A 259 -1.45 -2.50 -10.29
CA LEU A 259 -1.02 -2.28 -11.68
C LEU A 259 0.30 -3.00 -11.96
N SER A 260 1.30 -2.80 -11.11
CA SER A 260 2.67 -3.33 -11.27
C SER A 260 2.70 -4.85 -11.36
N ARG A 261 2.08 -5.55 -10.40
CA ARG A 261 2.04 -7.02 -10.40
C ARG A 261 1.29 -7.57 -11.62
N SER A 262 0.20 -6.90 -12.02
CA SER A 262 -0.57 -7.30 -13.19
C SER A 262 0.20 -7.07 -14.50
N THR A 263 0.97 -5.98 -14.59
CA THR A 263 1.83 -5.69 -15.74
C THR A 263 2.92 -6.74 -15.88
N ILE A 264 3.61 -7.09 -14.79
CA ILE A 264 4.66 -8.11 -14.78
C ILE A 264 4.08 -9.47 -15.18
N ASN A 265 2.97 -9.89 -14.56
CA ASN A 265 2.30 -11.15 -14.93
C ASN A 265 1.86 -11.15 -16.42
N SER A 266 1.38 -10.02 -16.91
CA SER A 266 1.03 -9.87 -18.33
C SER A 266 2.24 -9.88 -19.25
N GLN A 267 3.41 -9.39 -18.82
CA GLN A 267 4.66 -9.45 -19.59
C GLN A 267 5.23 -10.87 -19.62
N LEU A 268 5.04 -11.63 -18.54
CA LEU A 268 5.41 -13.05 -18.43
C LEU A 268 4.45 -13.98 -19.20
N GLY A 269 3.48 -13.45 -19.95
CA GLY A 269 2.56 -14.25 -20.77
C GLY A 269 1.50 -15.02 -19.98
N VAL A 270 1.21 -14.62 -18.73
CA VAL A 270 0.14 -15.25 -17.94
C VAL A 270 -1.22 -14.76 -18.43
N HIS A 271 -1.96 -15.64 -19.12
CA HIS A 271 -3.27 -15.31 -19.71
C HIS A 271 -4.47 -15.90 -18.95
N SER A 272 -4.24 -16.69 -17.90
CA SER A 272 -5.29 -17.38 -17.14
C SER A 272 -5.19 -17.08 -15.65
N GLN A 273 -6.35 -16.93 -14.99
CA GLN A 273 -6.44 -16.79 -13.53
C GLN A 273 -5.81 -17.99 -12.79
N SER A 274 -5.83 -19.19 -13.40
CA SER A 274 -5.16 -20.38 -12.84
C SER A 274 -3.64 -20.26 -12.80
N GLY A 275 -3.04 -19.54 -13.75
CA GLY A 275 -1.60 -19.25 -13.75
C GLY A 275 -1.24 -18.23 -12.68
N ILE A 276 -2.11 -17.23 -12.46
CA ILE A 276 -1.95 -16.25 -11.38
C ILE A 276 -2.01 -16.95 -10.02
N PHE A 277 -2.98 -17.85 -9.81
CA PHE A 277 -3.10 -18.60 -8.56
C PHE A 277 -1.86 -19.45 -8.27
N ARG A 278 -1.33 -20.17 -9.28
CA ARG A 278 -0.10 -20.97 -9.12
C ARG A 278 1.11 -20.11 -8.77
N ASN A 279 1.24 -18.94 -9.39
CA ASN A 279 2.32 -18.01 -9.07
C ASN A 279 2.23 -17.52 -7.62
N HIS A 280 1.04 -17.10 -7.17
CA HIS A 280 0.85 -16.63 -5.79
C HIS A 280 1.09 -17.71 -4.73
N VAL A 281 0.63 -18.94 -4.97
CA VAL A 281 0.88 -20.06 -4.03
C VAL A 281 2.37 -20.34 -3.82
N VAL A 282 3.23 -20.05 -4.82
CA VAL A 282 4.67 -20.27 -4.72
C VAL A 282 5.41 -19.03 -4.22
N VAL A 283 5.00 -17.84 -4.65
CA VAL A 283 5.70 -16.58 -4.36
C VAL A 283 5.34 -16.03 -2.99
N ASP A 284 4.07 -16.10 -2.56
CA ASP A 284 3.65 -15.50 -1.30
C ASP A 284 4.33 -16.12 -0.06
N PRO A 285 4.54 -17.46 0.03
CA PRO A 285 5.32 -18.05 1.12
C PRO A 285 6.81 -17.70 1.07
N LEU A 286 7.35 -17.47 -0.13
CA LEU A 286 8.74 -17.06 -0.32
C LEU A 286 8.93 -15.61 0.15
N ASP A 287 8.05 -14.69 -0.26
CA ASP A 287 8.02 -13.30 0.21
C ASP A 287 7.88 -13.23 1.73
N TRP A 288 7.04 -14.08 2.32
CA TRP A 288 6.91 -14.21 3.77
C TRP A 288 8.21 -14.63 4.45
N THR A 289 8.91 -15.62 3.89
CA THR A 289 10.16 -16.15 4.46
C THR A 289 11.29 -15.12 4.38
N ILE A 290 11.42 -14.42 3.24
CA ILE A 290 12.42 -13.36 3.06
C ILE A 290 12.05 -12.13 3.91
N GLY A 291 10.75 -11.86 4.09
CA GLY A 291 10.21 -10.83 4.98
C GLY A 291 10.81 -10.82 6.39
N GLN A 292 11.08 -12.00 6.95
CA GLN A 292 11.63 -12.15 8.30
C GLN A 292 13.08 -11.63 8.43
N GLU A 293 13.85 -11.68 7.34
CA GLU A 293 15.24 -11.22 7.30
C GLU A 293 15.36 -9.69 7.18
N PHE A 294 14.24 -9.00 6.91
CA PHE A 294 14.20 -7.56 6.65
C PHE A 294 13.95 -6.70 7.90
N ALA A 295 13.98 -7.28 9.10
CA ALA A 295 13.78 -6.53 10.35
C ALA A 295 14.79 -5.37 10.53
N ASN A 296 16.02 -5.54 10.01
CA ASN A 296 17.11 -4.56 10.10
C ASN A 296 17.24 -3.66 8.86
N VAL A 297 16.28 -3.67 7.93
CA VAL A 297 16.29 -2.73 6.80
C VAL A 297 16.29 -1.31 7.36
N CYS A 298 17.36 -0.56 7.05
CA CYS A 298 17.32 0.89 7.17
C CYS A 298 16.35 1.42 6.14
N VAL A 299 15.23 1.93 6.63
CA VAL A 299 14.35 2.71 5.80
C VAL A 299 14.52 4.14 6.25
N GLY A 300 14.81 5.06 5.33
CA GLY A 300 14.69 6.48 5.66
C GLY A 300 13.31 6.90 6.18
N ILE A 301 12.36 5.97 6.17
CA ILE A 301 10.95 6.11 6.44
C ILE A 301 10.62 5.44 7.78
N ASP A 302 10.17 6.23 8.75
CA ASP A 302 9.57 5.71 9.97
C ASP A 302 8.19 5.12 9.65
N TYR A 303 8.10 3.79 9.62
CA TYR A 303 6.86 3.05 9.35
C TYR A 303 6.16 2.57 10.63
N SER A 304 6.51 3.12 11.81
CA SER A 304 5.93 2.72 13.11
C SER A 304 4.39 2.84 13.18
N GLY A 305 3.73 3.45 12.19
CA GLY A 305 2.26 3.47 12.05
C GLY A 305 1.68 2.75 10.84
N CYS A 306 2.49 2.19 9.94
CA CYS A 306 2.02 1.33 8.84
C CYS A 306 2.24 -0.16 9.14
N PHE A 307 3.15 -0.49 10.05
CA PHE A 307 3.35 -1.83 10.57
C PHE A 307 2.44 -2.07 11.78
N THR A 308 1.15 -2.17 11.54
CA THR A 308 0.26 -2.73 12.56
C THR A 308 0.32 -4.26 12.39
N ASN A 309 0.71 -4.93 13.48
CA ASN A 309 1.00 -6.36 13.56
C ASN A 309 0.00 -7.19 12.75
N ASN A 310 0.48 -7.88 11.69
CA ASN A 310 -0.14 -9.02 10.97
C ASN A 310 -0.33 -8.89 9.46
N ALA A 311 0.11 -7.80 8.83
CA ALA A 311 0.10 -7.71 7.36
C ALA A 311 1.48 -7.28 6.82
N PHE A 312 2.48 -8.16 6.93
CA PHE A 312 3.58 -8.14 5.95
C PHE A 312 3.04 -8.76 4.66
N SER A 313 2.13 -8.05 4.01
CA SER A 313 1.85 -8.26 2.61
C SER A 313 2.96 -7.56 1.84
N SER A 314 3.31 -8.07 0.67
CA SER A 314 4.22 -7.53 -0.35
C SER A 314 3.91 -6.04 -0.75
N ASP A 315 3.00 -5.38 -0.04
CA ASP A 315 2.51 -4.01 -0.11
C ASP A 315 3.51 -2.93 0.32
N THR A 316 4.51 -3.19 1.17
CA THR A 316 5.51 -2.16 1.57
C THR A 316 6.43 -1.78 0.41
N VAL A 317 6.83 -2.77 -0.38
CA VAL A 317 7.51 -2.55 -1.65
C VAL A 317 6.50 -1.95 -2.64
N GLU A 318 5.22 -2.36 -2.60
CA GLU A 318 4.18 -1.85 -3.50
C GLU A 318 3.84 -0.37 -3.33
N ILE A 319 3.83 0.18 -2.11
CA ILE A 319 3.63 1.62 -1.84
C ILE A 319 4.81 2.44 -2.40
N ILE A 320 6.01 1.85 -2.49
CA ILE A 320 7.16 2.41 -3.19
C ILE A 320 7.03 2.18 -4.72
N MET A 321 6.50 1.04 -5.16
CA MET A 321 6.35 0.65 -6.57
C MET A 321 5.26 1.41 -7.33
N GLU A 322 4.13 1.69 -6.69
CA GLU A 322 2.96 2.29 -7.35
C GLU A 322 3.19 3.76 -7.71
N ASN A 323 4.17 4.40 -7.09
CA ASN A 323 4.66 5.75 -7.44
C ASN A 323 5.63 5.75 -8.64
N PHE A 324 6.17 4.61 -9.06
CA PHE A 324 7.20 4.56 -10.12
C PHE A 324 6.71 3.99 -11.45
N GLU A 325 5.48 3.47 -11.51
CA GLU A 325 4.86 2.99 -12.76
C GLU A 325 4.02 4.08 -13.46
N ILE A 326 4.35 5.35 -13.24
CA ILE A 326 3.94 6.43 -14.14
C ILE A 326 4.85 6.32 -15.37
N ARG A 327 4.28 5.78 -16.45
CA ARG A 327 4.80 5.77 -17.83
C ARG A 327 6.04 6.65 -18.04
N PHE A 328 7.16 6.00 -18.30
CA PHE A 328 7.86 6.24 -19.56
C PHE A 328 7.57 5.05 -20.49
#